data_AF-A0A938GPF4-F1
#
_entry.id   AF-A0A938GPF4-F1
#
_cell.length_a   1.000
_cell.length_b   1.000
_cell.length_c   1.000
_cell.angle_alpha   90.00
_cell.angle_beta   90.00
_cell.angle_gamma   90.00
#
_symmetry.space_group_name_H-M   'P 1'
#
loop_
_entity.id
_entity.type
_entity.pdbx_description
1 polymer ?
#
loop_
_entity_poly.entity_id
_entity_poly.type
_entity_poly.pdbx_seq_one_letter_code
_entity_poly.pdbx_strand_id
1 'polypeptide(L)'
;MMRVLIAVVALFAAWETAGAEQAKAVATVFRGFLEAITVTDPGQGYVINPSVRIVGGGGNGGAAVAFVEEGQVIRIVVISAGSNYSSAPLVEIDPPPMPAPAVMEIDLVARLVIRGLTGSAHEIQWTKSLDGRSDWSHLTNVILVTEEARVIDTTKPLHEHRYYRFVELYSPSLPPLKRLAWIPPGTFLMGSPVSEPERGIDETQHSVTLTNGFWMGKYEVTQVEYLSVMGSNPSSFKNGVDAWFGSNGGRVTNELRHPVEGVRWIDATNYCAKLTQRDRAAGLIPADHAYRLPTEAEWEYACRGG
;
A
#
# COMPACT_ATOMS: atom_id res chain seq x y z
N MET A 1 26.39 -26.76 16.98
CA MET A 1 25.27 -27.67 17.31
C MET A 1 23.98 -26.92 16.97
N MET A 2 23.45 -27.12 15.76
CA MET A 2 22.33 -26.35 15.21
C MET A 2 21.03 -26.97 15.71
N ARG A 3 20.31 -26.26 16.59
CA ARG A 3 18.98 -26.70 17.04
C ARG A 3 17.96 -26.28 15.98
N VAL A 4 17.52 -27.23 15.19
CA VAL A 4 16.35 -27.11 14.31
C VAL A 4 15.12 -27.06 15.23
N LEU A 5 14.39 -25.95 15.21
CA LEU A 5 13.10 -25.87 15.88
C LEU A 5 12.02 -26.31 14.87
N ILE A 6 11.60 -27.57 14.96
CA ILE A 6 10.41 -28.06 14.25
C ILE A 6 9.22 -27.59 15.07
N ALA A 7 8.54 -26.53 14.62
CA ALA A 7 7.27 -26.12 15.21
C ALA A 7 6.16 -27.07 14.72
N VAL A 8 5.89 -28.11 15.49
CA VAL A 8 4.63 -28.85 15.42
C VAL A 8 3.64 -28.09 16.28
N VAL A 9 2.61 -27.50 15.68
CA VAL A 9 1.42 -27.07 16.41
C VAL A 9 0.20 -27.57 15.65
N ALA A 10 -0.35 -28.68 16.13
CA ALA A 10 -1.72 -29.05 15.86
C ALA A 10 -2.61 -28.36 16.90
N LEU A 11 -3.74 -27.78 16.48
CA LEU A 11 -4.98 -27.90 17.23
C LEU A 11 -6.20 -27.57 16.35
N PHE A 12 -7.14 -28.50 16.33
CA PHE A 12 -8.49 -28.39 15.80
C PHE A 12 -9.37 -27.51 16.71
N ALA A 13 -10.26 -26.74 16.10
CA ALA A 13 -11.64 -26.57 16.56
C ALA A 13 -12.45 -25.92 15.41
N ALA A 14 -13.09 -26.72 14.57
CA ALA A 14 -14.21 -26.24 13.78
C ALA A 14 -15.43 -26.21 14.72
N TRP A 15 -16.03 -25.02 14.92
CA TRP A 15 -17.40 -24.97 15.40
C TRP A 15 -18.30 -25.64 14.34
N GLU A 16 -19.30 -26.41 14.74
CA GLU A 16 -20.37 -26.79 13.81
C GLU A 16 -21.28 -25.57 13.66
N THR A 17 -21.21 -24.88 12.53
CA THR A 17 -22.30 -23.99 12.12
C THR A 17 -23.52 -24.86 11.86
N ALA A 18 -24.68 -24.50 12.44
CA ALA A 18 -25.95 -25.14 12.13
C ALA A 18 -26.07 -25.34 10.61
N GLY A 19 -26.28 -26.59 10.18
CA GLY A 19 -26.23 -26.98 8.79
C GLY A 19 -27.24 -26.20 7.93
N ALA A 20 -26.85 -25.90 6.70
CA ALA A 20 -27.75 -25.33 5.70
C ALA A 20 -28.77 -26.41 5.27
N GLU A 21 -30.06 -26.17 5.48
CA GLU A 21 -31.14 -27.12 5.17
C GLU A 21 -32.15 -26.48 4.21
N GLN A 22 -32.46 -27.17 3.12
CA GLN A 22 -33.37 -26.65 2.09
C GLN A 22 -34.84 -26.76 2.53
N ALA A 23 -35.57 -25.66 2.40
CA ALA A 23 -36.99 -25.60 2.71
C ALA A 23 -37.83 -26.47 1.75
N LYS A 24 -38.98 -26.95 2.23
CA LYS A 24 -39.96 -27.73 1.47
C LYS A 24 -41.35 -27.12 1.62
N ALA A 25 -42.14 -27.22 0.56
CA ALA A 25 -43.52 -26.76 0.56
C ALA A 25 -44.39 -27.62 -0.35
N VAL A 26 -45.70 -27.56 -0.12
CA VAL A 26 -46.71 -28.28 -0.91
C VAL A 26 -47.72 -27.29 -1.48
N ALA A 27 -48.02 -27.42 -2.76
CA ALA A 27 -49.05 -26.64 -3.44
C ALA A 27 -50.44 -27.27 -3.27
N THR A 28 -51.46 -26.43 -3.13
CA THR A 28 -52.87 -26.82 -3.19
C THR A 28 -53.49 -26.24 -4.45
N VAL A 29 -54.26 -27.06 -5.18
CA VAL A 29 -54.94 -26.66 -6.41
C VAL A 29 -56.44 -26.77 -6.22
N PHE A 30 -57.16 -25.71 -6.60
CA PHE A 30 -58.61 -25.69 -6.58
C PHE A 30 -59.16 -25.27 -7.94
N ARG A 31 -60.04 -26.12 -8.52
CA ARG A 31 -60.67 -25.88 -9.82
C ARG A 31 -59.70 -25.54 -10.97
N GLY A 32 -58.50 -26.12 -10.95
CA GLY A 32 -57.48 -25.90 -11.99
C GLY A 32 -56.54 -24.72 -11.74
N PHE A 33 -56.64 -24.05 -10.60
CA PHE A 33 -55.84 -22.90 -10.21
C PHE A 33 -54.99 -23.21 -8.98
N LEU A 34 -53.76 -22.70 -8.93
CA LEU A 34 -52.92 -22.74 -7.74
C LEU A 34 -53.52 -21.80 -6.68
N GLU A 35 -54.01 -22.38 -5.58
CA GLU A 35 -54.73 -21.66 -4.52
C GLU A 35 -53.79 -21.22 -3.41
N ALA A 36 -52.93 -22.12 -2.94
CA ALA A 36 -52.01 -21.86 -1.84
C ALA A 36 -50.73 -22.69 -1.97
N ILE A 37 -49.65 -22.21 -1.36
CA ILE A 37 -48.43 -22.98 -1.11
C ILE A 37 -48.16 -22.94 0.39
N THR A 38 -48.15 -24.12 1.01
CA THR A 38 -47.90 -24.27 2.45
C THR A 38 -46.49 -24.79 2.66
N VAL A 39 -45.68 -24.05 3.41
CA VAL A 39 -44.35 -24.51 3.85
C VAL A 39 -44.54 -25.69 4.81
N THR A 40 -43.91 -26.81 4.49
CA THR A 40 -43.95 -28.04 5.31
C THR A 40 -42.66 -28.24 6.09
N ASP A 41 -41.56 -27.66 5.61
CA ASP A 41 -40.25 -27.64 6.24
C ASP A 41 -39.64 -26.26 5.97
N PRO A 42 -39.44 -25.41 6.98
CA PRO A 42 -38.94 -24.06 6.77
C PRO A 42 -37.48 -24.01 6.30
N GLY A 43 -36.73 -25.12 6.42
CA GLY A 43 -35.29 -25.15 6.18
C GLY A 43 -34.51 -24.27 7.15
N GLN A 44 -33.22 -24.09 6.88
CA GLN A 44 -32.30 -23.27 7.66
C GLN A 44 -31.16 -22.72 6.81
N GLY A 45 -30.62 -21.57 7.19
CA GLY A 45 -29.45 -20.96 6.55
C GLY A 45 -29.76 -20.02 5.38
N TYR A 46 -31.03 -19.65 5.19
CA TYR A 46 -31.42 -18.66 4.20
C TYR A 46 -31.08 -17.25 4.66
N VAL A 47 -30.17 -16.57 3.97
CA VAL A 47 -29.85 -15.14 4.21
C VAL A 47 -30.53 -14.20 3.23
N ILE A 48 -31.16 -14.76 2.19
CA ILE A 48 -31.97 -14.07 1.19
C ILE A 48 -33.20 -14.91 0.87
N ASN A 49 -34.26 -14.26 0.37
CA ASN A 49 -35.45 -14.98 -0.10
C ASN A 49 -35.08 -15.90 -1.27
N PRO A 50 -35.36 -17.21 -1.20
CA PRO A 50 -35.07 -18.13 -2.31
C PRO A 50 -36.06 -17.96 -3.45
N SER A 51 -35.64 -18.31 -4.67
CA SER A 51 -36.58 -18.45 -5.79
C SER A 51 -37.52 -19.63 -5.53
N VAL A 52 -38.78 -19.49 -5.95
CA VAL A 52 -39.77 -20.57 -5.91
C VAL A 52 -40.19 -20.89 -7.34
N ARG A 53 -40.02 -22.15 -7.74
CA ARG A 53 -40.46 -22.67 -9.05
C ARG A 53 -41.60 -23.66 -8.85
N ILE A 54 -42.60 -23.57 -9.73
CA ILE A 54 -43.76 -24.46 -9.73
C ILE A 54 -43.64 -25.36 -10.95
N VAL A 55 -43.48 -26.67 -10.72
CA VAL A 55 -43.12 -27.63 -11.77
C VAL A 55 -44.15 -28.76 -11.82
N GLY A 56 -44.63 -29.08 -13.03
CA GLY A 56 -45.60 -30.16 -13.24
C GLY A 56 -47.05 -29.78 -12.90
N GLY A 57 -47.86 -30.76 -12.51
CA GLY A 57 -49.28 -30.56 -12.20
C GLY A 57 -50.20 -30.39 -13.43
N GLY A 58 -49.67 -30.43 -14.66
CA GLY A 58 -50.43 -30.33 -15.92
C GLY A 58 -50.86 -28.91 -16.33
N GLY A 59 -50.68 -27.92 -15.47
CA GLY A 59 -51.01 -26.51 -15.71
C GLY A 59 -49.81 -25.65 -16.08
N ASN A 60 -50.04 -24.34 -16.28
CA ASN A 60 -49.00 -23.36 -16.59
C ASN A 60 -49.28 -22.00 -15.93
N GLY A 61 -48.25 -21.16 -15.80
CA GLY A 61 -48.37 -19.76 -15.41
C GLY A 61 -48.50 -19.52 -13.90
N GLY A 62 -48.39 -20.56 -13.08
CA GLY A 62 -48.29 -20.42 -11.62
C GLY A 62 -46.98 -19.75 -11.24
N ALA A 63 -47.04 -18.74 -10.36
CA ALA A 63 -45.87 -18.05 -9.84
C ALA A 63 -46.06 -17.75 -8.35
N ALA A 64 -44.95 -17.81 -7.59
CA ALA A 64 -44.95 -17.58 -6.16
C ALA A 64 -43.64 -16.92 -5.70
N VAL A 65 -43.68 -16.28 -4.53
CA VAL A 65 -42.52 -15.65 -3.89
C VAL A 65 -42.40 -16.13 -2.44
N ALA A 66 -41.18 -16.48 -2.03
CA ALA A 66 -40.87 -16.86 -0.65
C ALA A 66 -40.45 -15.64 0.19
N PHE A 67 -40.68 -15.73 1.50
CA PHE A 67 -40.20 -14.77 2.48
C PHE A 67 -39.43 -15.49 3.57
N VAL A 68 -38.28 -14.92 3.93
CA VAL A 68 -37.37 -15.44 4.93
C VAL A 68 -37.32 -14.53 6.15
N GLU A 69 -37.32 -15.13 7.33
CA GLU A 69 -37.10 -14.48 8.62
C GLU A 69 -36.23 -15.41 9.49
N GLU A 70 -35.26 -14.87 10.21
CA GLU A 70 -34.35 -15.62 11.09
C GLU A 70 -33.68 -16.86 10.45
N GLY A 71 -33.38 -16.82 9.15
CA GLY A 71 -32.71 -17.93 8.45
C GLY A 71 -33.64 -18.98 7.84
N GLN A 72 -34.95 -18.80 7.98
CA GLN A 72 -35.99 -19.78 7.64
C GLN A 72 -37.00 -19.24 6.63
N VAL A 73 -37.54 -20.10 5.75
CA VAL A 73 -38.66 -19.72 4.86
C VAL A 73 -39.97 -19.77 5.65
N ILE A 74 -40.45 -18.61 6.09
CA ILE A 74 -41.64 -18.51 6.95
C ILE A 74 -42.96 -18.53 6.19
N ARG A 75 -42.97 -18.11 4.91
CA ARG A 75 -44.18 -18.12 4.06
C ARG A 75 -43.84 -18.08 2.59
N ILE A 76 -44.76 -18.62 1.77
CA ILE A 76 -44.74 -18.53 0.31
C ILE A 76 -46.08 -17.98 -0.16
N VAL A 77 -46.05 -16.91 -0.95
CA VAL A 77 -47.25 -16.24 -1.46
C VAL A 77 -47.39 -16.51 -2.95
N VAL A 78 -48.56 -17.03 -3.35
CA VAL A 78 -48.91 -17.19 -4.76
C VAL A 78 -49.22 -15.80 -5.35
N ILE A 79 -48.47 -15.42 -6.39
CA ILE A 79 -48.64 -14.14 -7.08
C ILE A 79 -49.31 -14.28 -8.45
N SER A 80 -49.33 -15.50 -8.98
CA SER A 80 -50.14 -15.89 -10.14
C SER A 80 -50.67 -17.29 -9.91
N ALA A 81 -51.99 -17.45 -9.99
CA ALA A 81 -52.64 -18.74 -9.80
C ALA A 81 -52.43 -19.70 -10.98
N GLY A 82 -51.98 -19.19 -12.13
CA GLY A 82 -51.87 -19.95 -13.38
C GLY A 82 -53.21 -20.53 -13.84
N SER A 83 -53.18 -21.61 -14.63
CA SER A 83 -54.40 -22.30 -15.07
C SER A 83 -54.13 -23.75 -15.49
N ASN A 84 -55.21 -24.53 -15.59
CA ASN A 84 -55.26 -25.91 -16.08
C ASN A 84 -54.44 -26.93 -15.27
N TYR A 85 -54.18 -26.67 -13.98
CA TYR A 85 -53.56 -27.66 -13.11
C TYR A 85 -54.52 -28.83 -12.86
N SER A 86 -54.19 -30.02 -13.40
CA SER A 86 -54.94 -31.26 -13.23
C SER A 86 -54.55 -32.04 -11.98
N SER A 87 -53.42 -31.68 -11.36
CA SER A 87 -52.93 -32.19 -10.08
C SER A 87 -52.08 -31.13 -9.38
N ALA A 88 -51.78 -31.33 -8.09
CA ALA A 88 -50.90 -30.42 -7.36
C ALA A 88 -49.49 -30.42 -7.98
N PRO A 89 -48.96 -29.25 -8.38
CA PRO A 89 -47.60 -29.15 -8.89
C PRO A 89 -46.55 -29.30 -7.76
N LEU A 90 -45.34 -29.69 -8.13
CA LEU A 90 -44.19 -29.67 -7.22
C LEU A 90 -43.74 -28.22 -6.98
N VAL A 91 -43.46 -27.88 -5.73
CA VAL A 91 -42.88 -26.59 -5.33
C VAL A 91 -41.39 -26.78 -5.08
N GLU A 92 -40.56 -26.30 -6.00
CA GLU A 92 -39.10 -26.30 -5.84
C GLU A 92 -38.66 -24.95 -5.26
N ILE A 93 -37.97 -24.98 -4.13
CA ILE A 93 -37.39 -23.80 -3.47
C ILE A 93 -35.88 -23.90 -3.66
N ASP A 94 -35.21 -22.85 -4.12
CA ASP A 94 -33.74 -22.89 -4.24
C ASP A 94 -33.08 -23.17 -2.86
N PRO A 95 -31.95 -23.90 -2.81
CA PRO A 95 -31.27 -24.18 -1.55
C PRO A 95 -30.68 -22.91 -0.92
N PRO A 96 -30.50 -22.87 0.41
CA PRO A 96 -29.80 -21.76 1.08
C PRO A 96 -28.34 -21.66 0.58
N PRO A 97 -27.75 -20.46 0.54
CA PRO A 97 -26.35 -20.30 0.17
C PRO A 97 -25.47 -20.98 1.22
N MET A 98 -24.60 -21.89 0.76
CA MET A 98 -23.63 -22.57 1.62
C MET A 98 -22.53 -21.57 2.02
N PRO A 99 -22.28 -21.33 3.33
CA PRO A 99 -21.13 -20.54 3.73
C PRO A 99 -19.85 -21.24 3.25
N ALA A 100 -18.90 -20.48 2.71
CA ALA A 100 -17.58 -21.02 2.40
C ALA A 100 -17.00 -21.65 3.69
N PRO A 101 -16.42 -22.86 3.63
CA PRO A 101 -15.83 -23.46 4.81
C PRO A 101 -14.77 -22.51 5.37
N ALA A 102 -14.76 -22.34 6.69
CA ALA A 102 -13.67 -21.62 7.34
C ALA A 102 -12.38 -22.42 7.13
N VAL A 103 -11.45 -21.87 6.35
CA VAL A 103 -10.13 -22.46 6.12
C VAL A 103 -9.13 -21.78 7.07
N MET A 104 -8.42 -22.58 7.86
CA MET A 104 -7.27 -22.14 8.65
C MET A 104 -5.99 -22.61 7.93
N GLU A 105 -5.14 -21.66 7.54
CA GLU A 105 -3.85 -21.94 6.90
C GLU A 105 -2.68 -21.50 7.80
N ILE A 106 -1.56 -22.21 7.71
CA ILE A 106 -0.31 -21.91 8.42
C ILE A 106 0.79 -21.70 7.38
N ASP A 107 1.39 -20.51 7.38
CA ASP A 107 2.51 -20.17 6.50
C ASP A 107 3.84 -20.03 7.27
N LEU A 108 4.92 -20.57 6.69
CA LEU A 108 6.28 -20.34 7.15
C LEU A 108 6.85 -19.08 6.47
N VAL A 109 6.96 -17.98 7.22
CA VAL A 109 7.45 -16.69 6.71
C VAL A 109 8.89 -16.39 7.14
N ALA A 110 9.61 -15.65 6.29
CA ALA A 110 10.91 -15.12 6.67
C ALA A 110 10.73 -13.86 7.52
N ARG A 111 11.23 -13.89 8.76
CA ARG A 111 11.29 -12.71 9.64
C ARG A 111 12.71 -12.14 9.64
N LEU A 112 12.84 -10.91 9.17
CA LEU A 112 14.09 -10.15 9.12
C LEU A 112 14.13 -9.16 10.28
N VAL A 113 15.27 -9.09 10.97
CA VAL A 113 15.53 -8.11 12.04
C VAL A 113 16.66 -7.20 11.58
N ILE A 114 16.34 -5.92 11.39
CA ILE A 114 17.29 -4.89 10.99
C ILE A 114 17.63 -4.08 12.23
N ARG A 115 18.92 -3.88 12.50
CA ARG A 115 19.42 -3.04 13.59
C ARG A 115 20.28 -1.92 13.04
N GLY A 116 20.18 -0.73 13.60
CA GLY A 116 20.91 0.44 13.13
C GLY A 116 20.52 1.70 13.90
N LEU A 117 20.90 2.86 13.36
CA LEU A 117 20.61 4.13 14.02
C LEU A 117 19.17 4.56 13.79
N THR A 118 18.53 5.12 14.81
CA THR A 118 17.23 5.78 14.67
C THR A 118 17.31 6.87 13.57
N GLY A 119 16.39 6.82 12.62
CA GLY A 119 16.32 7.69 11.45
C GLY A 119 17.04 7.15 10.21
N SER A 120 17.80 6.04 10.31
CA SER A 120 18.37 5.40 9.11
C SER A 120 17.29 4.74 8.27
N ALA A 121 17.50 4.74 6.95
CA ALA A 121 16.57 4.16 5.99
C ALA A 121 17.27 3.15 5.11
N HIS A 122 16.59 2.04 4.87
CA HIS A 122 17.14 0.90 4.14
C HIS A 122 16.11 0.36 3.17
N GLU A 123 16.57 -0.08 2.02
CA GLU A 123 15.79 -0.89 1.11
C GLU A 123 16.09 -2.36 1.39
N ILE A 124 15.06 -3.18 1.56
CA ILE A 124 15.20 -4.62 1.62
C ILE A 124 14.93 -5.17 0.24
N GLN A 125 15.86 -6.00 -0.23
CA GLN A 125 15.77 -6.65 -1.51
C GLN A 125 15.90 -8.17 -1.34
N TRP A 126 15.40 -8.90 -2.32
CA TRP A 126 15.50 -10.35 -2.37
C TRP A 126 15.89 -10.85 -3.75
N THR A 127 16.42 -12.07 -3.81
CA THR A 127 16.71 -12.76 -5.08
C THR A 127 16.54 -14.28 -4.92
N LYS A 128 16.38 -14.98 -6.05
CA LYS A 128 16.31 -16.46 -6.08
C LYS A 128 17.69 -17.12 -6.23
N SER A 129 18.72 -16.37 -6.62
CA SER A 129 20.06 -16.89 -6.91
C SER A 129 21.16 -15.93 -6.41
N LEU A 130 22.31 -16.48 -6.01
CA LEU A 130 23.51 -15.72 -5.62
C LEU A 130 24.67 -15.90 -6.61
N ASP A 131 24.39 -16.34 -7.83
CA ASP A 131 25.37 -16.67 -8.88
C ASP A 131 26.21 -15.50 -9.44
N GLY A 132 26.16 -14.32 -8.82
CA GLY A 132 26.92 -13.14 -9.23
C GLY A 132 26.33 -12.35 -10.41
N ARG A 133 25.25 -12.83 -11.05
CA ARG A 133 24.40 -12.05 -11.97
C ARG A 133 23.06 -11.66 -11.34
N SER A 134 22.91 -11.89 -10.04
CA SER A 134 21.65 -11.82 -9.32
C SER A 134 20.91 -10.49 -9.51
N ASP A 135 19.78 -10.55 -10.22
CA ASP A 135 18.79 -9.48 -10.25
C ASP A 135 18.10 -9.42 -8.89
N TRP A 136 18.31 -8.31 -8.18
CA TRP A 136 17.67 -8.08 -6.90
C TRP A 136 16.31 -7.42 -7.11
N SER A 137 15.31 -8.02 -6.48
CA SER A 137 13.94 -7.53 -6.45
C SER A 137 13.70 -6.75 -5.18
N HIS A 138 13.03 -5.60 -5.30
CA HIS A 138 12.56 -4.83 -4.17
C HIS A 138 11.58 -5.67 -3.33
N LEU A 139 11.77 -5.71 -2.01
CA LEU A 139 10.78 -6.22 -1.07
C LEU A 139 10.00 -5.07 -0.44
N THR A 140 10.72 -4.18 0.27
CA THR A 140 10.13 -3.04 0.98
C THR A 140 11.19 -2.04 1.41
N ASN A 141 10.78 -0.83 1.77
CA ASN A 141 11.63 0.17 2.42
C ASN A 141 11.35 0.20 3.92
N VAL A 142 12.40 0.36 4.73
CA VAL A 142 12.33 0.43 6.19
C VAL A 142 13.03 1.67 6.69
N ILE A 143 12.33 2.42 7.52
CA ILE A 143 12.92 3.50 8.32
C ILE A 143 12.98 3.02 9.77
N LEU A 144 14.16 3.10 10.35
CA LEU A 144 14.40 2.76 11.74
C LEU A 144 13.85 3.87 12.63
N VAL A 145 12.60 3.77 13.06
CA VAL A 145 12.01 4.67 14.07
C VAL A 145 12.58 4.44 15.47
N THR A 146 13.14 3.25 15.69
CA THR A 146 13.98 2.89 16.84
C THR A 146 15.23 2.19 16.32
N GLU A 147 16.14 1.77 17.19
CA GLU A 147 17.36 1.06 16.79
C GLU A 147 17.12 -0.33 16.17
N GLU A 148 15.88 -0.80 16.15
CA GLU A 148 15.48 -2.08 15.54
C GLU A 148 14.19 -1.90 14.71
N ALA A 149 14.14 -2.58 13.57
CA ALA A 149 12.90 -2.82 12.83
C ALA A 149 12.78 -4.30 12.47
N ARG A 150 11.52 -4.73 12.30
CA ARG A 150 11.17 -6.11 11.97
C ARG A 150 10.35 -6.12 10.70
N VAL A 151 10.78 -6.90 9.73
CA VAL A 151 10.07 -7.11 8.46
C VAL A 151 9.73 -8.57 8.33
N ILE A 152 8.52 -8.85 7.86
CA ILE A 152 8.07 -10.19 7.55
C ILE A 152 7.82 -10.23 6.04
N ASP A 153 8.48 -11.15 5.35
CA ASP A 153 8.16 -11.43 3.95
C ASP A 153 7.01 -12.44 3.88
N THR A 154 5.79 -11.91 3.77
CA THR A 154 4.57 -12.71 3.57
C THR A 154 4.34 -13.09 2.11
N THR A 155 5.17 -12.59 1.18
CA THR A 155 5.01 -12.80 -0.26
C THR A 155 5.82 -13.98 -0.79
N LYS A 156 6.58 -14.64 0.09
CA LYS A 156 7.43 -15.77 -0.25
C LYS A 156 6.58 -17.04 -0.33
N PRO A 157 6.50 -17.72 -1.49
CA PRO A 157 5.83 -19.01 -1.57
C PRO A 157 6.54 -20.06 -0.70
N LEU A 158 5.77 -20.96 -0.10
CA LEU A 158 6.23 -21.97 0.87
C LEU A 158 7.41 -22.83 0.38
N HIS A 159 7.46 -23.10 -0.94
CA HIS A 159 8.45 -23.98 -1.56
C HIS A 159 9.58 -23.25 -2.29
N GLU A 160 9.65 -21.93 -2.20
CA GLU A 160 10.74 -21.17 -2.82
C GLU A 160 11.85 -20.84 -1.82
N HIS A 161 13.07 -20.71 -2.33
CA HIS A 161 14.17 -20.10 -1.57
C HIS A 161 14.33 -18.64 -2.01
N ARG A 162 14.52 -17.76 -1.03
CA ARG A 162 14.89 -16.36 -1.25
C ARG A 162 16.11 -16.06 -0.41
N TYR A 163 17.04 -15.33 -1.01
CA TYR A 163 18.14 -14.67 -0.32
C TYR A 163 17.77 -13.22 -0.14
N TYR A 164 18.11 -12.65 1.02
CA TYR A 164 17.77 -11.27 1.36
C TYR A 164 19.05 -10.46 1.56
N ARG A 165 18.97 -9.18 1.18
CA ARG A 165 19.96 -8.18 1.56
C ARG A 165 19.22 -6.90 1.96
N PHE A 166 19.93 -6.06 2.70
CA PHE A 166 19.52 -4.68 2.89
C PHE A 166 20.54 -3.76 2.20
N VAL A 167 20.04 -2.67 1.63
CA VAL A 167 20.83 -1.61 1.01
C VAL A 167 20.58 -0.35 1.81
N GLU A 168 21.64 0.25 2.35
CA GLU A 168 21.52 1.52 3.06
C GLU A 168 21.15 2.63 2.06
N LEU A 169 19.96 3.22 2.26
CA LEU A 169 19.51 4.38 1.50
C LEU A 169 20.00 5.66 2.17
N TYR A 170 19.94 5.69 3.51
CA TYR A 170 20.25 6.84 4.32
C TYR A 170 20.78 6.45 5.70
N SER A 171 21.83 7.12 6.15
CA SER A 171 22.41 6.98 7.49
C SER A 171 22.56 8.33 8.17
N PRO A 172 22.06 8.53 9.40
CA PRO A 172 22.21 9.78 10.12
C PRO A 172 23.63 10.01 10.63
N SER A 173 24.45 8.97 10.84
CA SER A 173 25.84 9.12 11.31
C SER A 173 26.86 9.47 10.22
N LEU A 174 26.47 9.53 8.95
CA LEU A 174 27.36 10.07 7.93
C LEU A 174 27.49 11.58 8.17
N PRO A 175 28.71 12.12 8.32
CA PRO A 175 28.90 13.54 8.51
C PRO A 175 28.17 14.32 7.41
N PRO A 176 27.48 15.42 7.74
CA PRO A 176 26.88 16.33 6.74
C PRO A 176 27.87 16.69 5.62
N LEU A 177 29.18 16.70 5.93
CA LEU A 177 30.30 16.91 5.00
C LEU A 177 30.33 15.99 3.76
N LYS A 178 29.74 14.78 3.82
CA LYS A 178 29.62 13.96 2.59
C LYS A 178 28.52 14.46 1.65
N ARG A 179 27.48 15.12 2.18
CA ARG A 179 26.31 15.63 1.44
C ARG A 179 26.36 17.12 1.12
N LEU A 180 27.19 17.88 1.84
CA LEU A 180 27.36 19.32 1.63
C LEU A 180 28.69 19.61 0.93
N ALA A 181 28.71 20.66 0.10
CA ALA A 181 29.91 21.24 -0.47
C ALA A 181 30.19 22.60 0.19
N TRP A 182 31.45 22.89 0.47
CA TRP A 182 31.88 24.22 0.92
C TRP A 182 31.92 25.16 -0.28
N ILE A 183 31.24 26.29 -0.16
CA ILE A 183 31.23 27.37 -1.13
C ILE A 183 32.02 28.54 -0.53
N PRO A 184 33.16 28.95 -1.13
CA PRO A 184 33.96 30.04 -0.60
C PRO A 184 33.24 31.40 -0.71
N PRO A 185 33.58 32.40 0.12
CA PRO A 185 33.10 33.76 -0.09
C PRO A 185 33.63 34.33 -1.41
N GLY A 186 32.88 35.23 -2.03
CA GLY A 186 33.28 35.85 -3.29
C GLY A 186 32.30 36.91 -3.80
N THR A 187 32.66 37.51 -4.92
CA THR A 187 31.85 38.50 -5.63
C THR A 187 31.53 37.97 -7.01
N PHE A 188 30.27 38.04 -7.42
CA PHE A 188 29.82 37.60 -8.74
C PHE A 188 28.77 38.56 -9.32
N LEU A 189 28.54 38.43 -10.62
CA LEU A 189 27.48 39.13 -11.32
C LEU A 189 26.24 38.25 -11.33
N MET A 190 25.23 38.64 -10.55
CA MET A 190 23.95 37.95 -10.47
C MET A 190 23.01 38.44 -11.58
N GLY A 191 22.19 37.55 -12.14
CA GLY A 191 21.30 37.84 -13.28
C GLY A 191 21.95 37.54 -14.65
N SER A 192 21.20 37.77 -15.72
CA SER A 192 21.59 37.40 -17.09
C SER A 192 21.75 38.63 -18.01
N PRO A 193 22.67 38.59 -18.99
CA PRO A 193 22.82 39.64 -19.98
C PRO A 193 21.52 39.93 -20.72
N VAL A 194 21.29 41.20 -21.08
CA VAL A 194 20.07 41.62 -21.82
C VAL A 194 19.87 40.90 -23.16
N SER A 195 20.92 40.28 -23.70
CA SER A 195 20.91 39.53 -24.96
C SER A 195 20.73 38.02 -24.78
N GLU A 196 20.61 37.51 -23.55
CA GLU A 196 20.46 36.08 -23.30
C GLU A 196 19.06 35.61 -23.75
N PRO A 197 18.96 34.58 -24.60
CA PRO A 197 17.68 34.00 -24.98
C PRO A 197 16.90 33.50 -23.74
N GLU A 198 15.58 33.65 -23.75
CA GLU A 198 14.66 33.18 -22.69
C GLU A 198 14.78 33.87 -21.33
N ARG A 199 15.60 34.93 -21.24
CA ARG A 199 15.71 35.79 -20.05
C ARG A 199 14.37 36.37 -19.60
N GLY A 200 14.09 36.25 -18.29
CA GLY A 200 13.02 36.94 -17.57
C GLY A 200 13.28 38.43 -17.38
N ILE A 201 12.21 39.21 -17.13
CA ILE A 201 12.31 40.67 -16.97
C ILE A 201 13.04 41.09 -15.68
N ASP A 202 13.07 40.22 -14.68
CA ASP A 202 13.61 40.40 -13.34
C ASP A 202 15.09 40.03 -13.18
N GLU A 203 15.73 39.48 -14.22
CA GLU A 203 17.12 39.00 -14.15
C GLU A 203 18.19 40.09 -14.36
N THR A 204 17.96 41.32 -13.88
CA THR A 204 18.85 42.47 -14.15
C THR A 204 20.21 42.28 -13.51
N GLN A 205 21.27 42.40 -14.32
CA GLN A 205 22.63 42.16 -13.84
C GLN A 205 23.04 43.16 -12.77
N HIS A 206 23.50 42.64 -11.63
CA HIS A 206 24.03 43.45 -10.54
C HIS A 206 25.11 42.68 -9.76
N SER A 207 26.06 43.42 -9.19
CA SER A 207 27.17 42.83 -8.44
C SER A 207 26.72 42.46 -7.03
N VAL A 208 26.97 41.20 -6.63
CA VAL A 208 26.67 40.68 -5.30
C VAL A 208 27.96 40.17 -4.66
N THR A 209 28.19 40.51 -3.39
CA THR A 209 29.34 40.03 -2.61
C THR A 209 28.87 39.23 -1.41
N LEU A 210 29.25 37.96 -1.36
CA LEU A 210 29.07 37.07 -0.22
C LEU A 210 30.33 37.14 0.66
N THR A 211 30.21 37.80 1.81
CA THR A 211 31.35 38.07 2.71
C THR A 211 31.79 36.87 3.55
N ASN A 212 30.95 35.83 3.63
CA ASN A 212 31.24 34.60 4.34
C ASN A 212 30.99 33.41 3.41
N GLY A 213 31.85 32.40 3.51
CA GLY A 213 31.58 31.11 2.88
C GLY A 213 30.47 30.37 3.61
N PHE A 214 29.85 29.42 2.91
CA PHE A 214 28.73 28.64 3.43
C PHE A 214 28.76 27.23 2.87
N TRP A 215 27.97 26.34 3.48
CA TRP A 215 27.80 24.97 3.00
C TRP A 215 26.50 24.85 2.22
N MET A 216 26.55 24.23 1.03
CA MET A 216 25.40 23.98 0.17
C MET A 216 25.17 22.48 -0.03
N GLY A 217 23.92 22.04 -0.12
CA GLY A 217 23.60 20.66 -0.52
C GLY A 217 24.20 20.32 -1.89
N LYS A 218 24.92 19.20 -2.01
CA LYS A 218 25.44 18.72 -3.30
C LYS A 218 24.31 18.30 -4.25
N TYR A 219 23.19 17.89 -3.67
CA TYR A 219 21.99 17.42 -4.36
C TYR A 219 20.77 18.04 -3.70
N GLU A 220 19.66 18.02 -4.42
CA GLU A 220 18.34 18.30 -3.86
C GLU A 220 18.01 17.30 -2.74
N VAL A 221 17.21 17.73 -1.76
CA VAL A 221 16.78 16.85 -0.67
C VAL A 221 15.97 15.69 -1.24
N THR A 222 16.39 14.47 -0.94
CA THR A 222 15.71 13.27 -1.43
C THR A 222 14.46 12.93 -0.61
N GLN A 223 13.54 12.16 -1.19
CA GLN A 223 12.33 11.69 -0.52
C GLN A 223 12.64 10.92 0.77
N VAL A 224 13.67 10.08 0.78
CA VAL A 224 14.09 9.33 1.96
C VAL A 224 14.63 10.23 3.05
N GLU A 225 15.40 11.26 2.70
CA GLU A 225 15.92 12.24 3.66
C GLU A 225 14.79 13.03 4.30
N TYR A 226 13.88 13.56 3.47
CA TYR A 226 12.72 14.30 3.94
C TYR A 226 11.85 13.44 4.86
N LEU A 227 11.52 12.22 4.43
CA LEU A 227 10.72 11.26 5.19
C LEU A 227 11.38 10.89 6.53
N SER A 228 12.71 10.73 6.56
CA SER A 228 13.45 10.42 7.80
C SER A 228 13.38 11.51 8.87
N VAL A 229 13.17 12.77 8.47
CA VAL A 229 13.10 13.93 9.37
C VAL A 229 11.66 14.31 9.69
N MET A 230 10.79 14.25 8.68
CA MET A 230 9.42 14.77 8.76
C MET A 230 8.40 13.71 9.12
N GLY A 231 8.72 12.42 8.90
CA GLY A 231 7.82 11.29 9.13
C GLY A 231 6.74 11.10 8.07
N SER A 232 6.69 11.96 7.04
CA SER A 232 5.80 11.84 5.89
C SER A 232 6.52 12.19 4.59
N ASN A 233 6.03 11.64 3.47
CA ASN A 233 6.53 11.91 2.12
C ASN A 233 5.37 12.48 1.26
N PRO A 234 5.40 13.78 0.93
CA PRO A 234 4.34 14.42 0.15
C PRO A 234 4.44 14.18 -1.35
N SER A 235 5.51 13.53 -1.83
CA SER A 235 5.76 13.38 -3.27
C SER A 235 4.68 12.55 -3.96
N SER A 236 4.18 13.08 -5.07
CA SER A 236 3.38 12.41 -6.08
C SER A 236 4.23 11.39 -6.84
N PHE A 237 5.48 11.73 -7.17
CA PHE A 237 6.40 10.88 -7.91
C PHE A 237 7.23 10.00 -6.97
N LYS A 238 6.58 9.02 -6.33
CA LYS A 238 7.23 8.12 -5.34
C LYS A 238 8.19 7.10 -5.95
N ASN A 239 8.03 6.85 -7.24
CA ASN A 239 8.75 5.81 -7.96
C ASN A 239 9.54 6.45 -9.10
N GLY A 240 10.76 5.98 -9.29
CA GLY A 240 11.59 6.32 -10.43
C GLY A 240 11.34 5.43 -11.62
N VAL A 241 11.88 5.81 -12.77
CA VAL A 241 12.15 4.88 -13.86
C VAL A 241 13.66 4.85 -14.03
N ASP A 242 14.28 3.67 -13.98
CA ASP A 242 15.73 3.50 -14.15
C ASP A 242 16.21 3.66 -15.61
N ALA A 243 15.44 4.35 -16.46
CA ALA A 243 15.74 4.49 -17.88
C ALA A 243 15.91 5.95 -18.31
N TRP A 244 16.80 6.12 -19.28
CA TRP A 244 16.95 7.35 -20.06
C TRP A 244 15.65 7.69 -20.79
N PHE A 245 15.20 8.95 -20.69
CA PHE A 245 14.00 9.46 -21.35
C PHE A 245 13.93 8.99 -22.81
N GLY A 246 12.89 8.20 -23.14
CA GLY A 246 12.66 7.65 -24.49
C GLY A 246 12.94 6.14 -24.65
N SER A 247 13.49 5.47 -23.64
CA SER A 247 13.70 4.02 -23.69
C SER A 247 12.42 3.28 -23.29
N ASN A 248 11.77 2.60 -24.25
CA ASN A 248 10.71 1.63 -23.93
C ASN A 248 11.34 0.46 -23.16
N GLY A 249 11.10 0.38 -21.85
CA GLY A 249 11.56 -0.74 -21.01
C GLY A 249 12.19 -0.39 -19.66
N GLY A 250 12.18 0.88 -19.24
CA GLY A 250 12.66 1.24 -17.89
C GLY A 250 11.86 0.57 -16.78
N ARG A 251 12.56 0.02 -15.79
CA ARG A 251 11.97 -0.54 -14.59
C ARG A 251 11.49 0.61 -13.71
N VAL A 252 10.22 0.56 -13.34
CA VAL A 252 9.72 1.41 -12.26
C VAL A 252 10.38 0.96 -10.96
N THR A 253 11.18 1.82 -10.34
CA THR A 253 11.86 1.55 -9.07
C THR A 253 11.11 2.22 -7.93
N ASN A 254 10.95 1.53 -6.80
CA ASN A 254 10.43 2.11 -5.55
C ASN A 254 11.55 2.83 -4.76
N GLU A 255 12.48 3.47 -5.48
CA GLU A 255 13.64 4.11 -4.87
C GLU A 255 13.28 5.47 -4.30
N LEU A 256 13.41 5.61 -2.98
CA LEU A 256 13.16 6.89 -2.29
C LEU A 256 14.34 7.88 -2.43
N ARG A 257 15.22 7.70 -3.43
CA ARG A 257 16.41 8.53 -3.68
C ARG A 257 16.13 9.73 -4.60
N HIS A 258 14.93 9.85 -5.17
CA HIS A 258 14.53 11.00 -5.97
C HIS A 258 14.36 12.27 -5.12
N PRO A 259 14.47 13.46 -5.73
CA PRO A 259 14.13 14.71 -5.05
C PRO A 259 12.71 14.65 -4.48
N VAL A 260 12.53 15.21 -3.29
CA VAL A 260 11.20 15.39 -2.71
C VAL A 260 10.49 16.55 -3.41
N GLU A 261 9.27 16.29 -3.89
CA GLU A 261 8.36 17.31 -4.44
C GLU A 261 7.00 17.29 -3.73
N GLY A 262 6.13 18.25 -4.05
CA GLY A 262 4.89 18.52 -3.31
C GLY A 262 5.11 19.24 -1.98
N VAL A 263 6.29 19.84 -1.78
CA VAL A 263 6.71 20.54 -0.56
C VAL A 263 6.48 22.04 -0.72
N ARG A 264 5.76 22.68 0.20
CA ARG A 264 5.63 24.15 0.21
C ARG A 264 6.82 24.78 0.92
N TRP A 265 7.05 26.07 0.70
CA TRP A 265 8.14 26.81 1.36
C TRP A 265 8.15 26.65 2.89
N ILE A 266 6.97 26.68 3.53
CA ILE A 266 6.85 26.48 4.98
C ILE A 266 7.24 25.06 5.43
N ASP A 267 7.00 24.05 4.59
CA ASP A 267 7.34 22.67 4.88
C ASP A 267 8.87 22.47 4.75
N ALA A 268 9.49 23.11 3.76
CA ALA A 268 10.95 23.09 3.57
C ALA A 268 11.71 23.79 4.70
N THR A 269 11.22 24.95 5.17
CA THR A 269 11.81 25.63 6.34
C THR A 269 11.63 24.82 7.63
N ASN A 270 10.48 24.18 7.82
CA ASN A 270 10.27 23.25 8.94
C ASN A 270 11.21 22.04 8.88
N TYR A 271 11.46 21.50 7.69
CA TYR A 271 12.47 20.45 7.49
C TYR A 271 13.86 20.90 7.92
N CYS A 272 14.32 22.07 7.47
CA CYS A 272 15.61 22.63 7.89
C CYS A 272 15.72 22.80 9.41
N ALA A 273 14.66 23.28 10.07
CA ALA A 273 14.63 23.45 11.52
C ALA A 273 14.71 22.12 12.27
N LYS A 274 13.90 21.13 11.87
CA LYS A 274 13.93 19.78 12.48
C LYS A 274 15.26 19.07 12.24
N LEU A 275 15.80 19.17 11.02
CA LEU A 275 17.12 18.60 10.69
C LEU A 275 18.21 19.24 11.56
N THR A 276 18.18 20.56 11.75
CA THR A 276 19.11 21.28 12.63
C THR A 276 19.03 20.79 14.07
N GLN A 277 17.82 20.66 14.61
CA GLN A 277 17.60 20.17 15.98
C GLN A 277 18.16 18.75 16.14
N ARG A 278 17.84 17.86 15.19
CA ARG A 278 18.26 16.46 15.20
C ARG A 278 19.79 16.34 15.12
N ASP A 279 20.41 17.03 14.17
CA ASP A 279 21.85 16.89 13.92
C ASP A 279 22.69 17.58 15.01
N ARG A 280 22.20 18.68 15.61
CA ARG A 280 22.83 19.27 16.81
C ARG A 280 22.74 18.33 18.01
N ALA A 281 21.58 17.73 18.25
CA ALA A 281 21.40 16.78 19.36
C ALA A 281 22.31 15.54 19.21
N ALA A 282 22.59 15.14 17.96
CA ALA A 282 23.51 14.06 17.63
C ALA A 282 24.99 14.48 17.58
N GLY A 283 25.32 15.77 17.78
CA GLY A 283 26.69 16.29 17.70
C GLY A 283 27.28 16.28 16.29
N LEU A 284 26.44 16.22 15.24
CA LEU A 284 26.87 16.13 13.84
C LEU A 284 27.17 17.49 13.21
N ILE A 285 26.58 18.57 13.75
CA ILE A 285 26.91 19.95 13.40
C ILE A 285 27.21 20.76 14.68
N PRO A 286 28.08 21.79 14.59
CA PRO A 286 28.34 22.69 15.71
C PRO A 286 27.08 23.43 16.19
N ALA A 287 27.09 23.86 17.46
CA ALA A 287 25.94 24.52 18.09
C ALA A 287 25.55 25.86 17.42
N ASP A 288 26.50 26.55 16.80
CA ASP A 288 26.33 27.80 16.08
C ASP A 288 25.96 27.62 14.59
N HIS A 289 25.89 26.38 14.10
CA HIS A 289 25.54 26.07 12.71
C HIS A 289 24.09 25.61 12.59
N ALA A 290 23.42 25.97 11.49
CA ALA A 290 22.05 25.56 11.20
C ALA A 290 21.85 25.31 9.70
N TYR A 291 20.96 24.38 9.38
CA TYR A 291 20.44 24.24 8.03
C TYR A 291 19.35 25.28 7.78
N ARG A 292 19.32 25.82 6.57
CA ARG A 292 18.27 26.72 6.08
C ARG A 292 18.17 26.63 4.55
N LEU A 293 17.13 27.22 3.99
CA LEU A 293 17.10 27.50 2.56
C LEU A 293 18.21 28.51 2.20
N PRO A 294 18.86 28.36 1.04
CA PRO A 294 19.77 29.38 0.53
C PRO A 294 18.98 30.65 0.22
N THR A 295 19.66 31.79 0.31
CA THR A 295 19.16 33.01 -0.35
C THR A 295 19.27 32.84 -1.86
N GLU A 296 18.54 33.63 -2.63
CA GLU A 296 18.62 33.60 -4.10
C GLU A 296 20.06 33.83 -4.59
N ALA A 297 20.75 34.81 -4.01
CA ALA A 297 22.14 35.10 -4.30
C ALA A 297 23.09 33.92 -4.00
N GLU A 298 22.92 33.24 -2.86
CA GLU A 298 23.72 32.06 -2.52
C GLU A 298 23.46 30.88 -3.47
N TRP A 299 22.20 30.71 -3.88
CA TRP A 299 21.82 29.67 -4.83
C TRP A 299 22.43 29.93 -6.21
N GLU A 300 22.27 31.12 -6.77
CA GLU A 300 22.82 31.46 -8.08
C GLU A 300 24.35 31.43 -8.08
N TYR A 301 24.99 31.93 -7.02
CA TYR A 301 26.44 31.88 -6.86
C TYR A 301 26.96 30.44 -6.88
N ALA A 302 26.32 29.53 -6.13
CA ALA A 302 26.68 28.13 -6.11
C ALA A 302 26.43 27.44 -7.47
N CYS A 303 25.33 27.75 -8.15
CA CYS A 303 25.01 27.23 -9.49
C CYS A 303 26.01 27.64 -10.56
N ARG A 304 26.64 28.82 -10.41
CA ARG A 304 27.71 29.31 -11.29
C ARG A 304 29.09 28.73 -10.95
N GLY A 305 29.22 27.95 -9.87
CA GLY A 305 30.48 27.32 -9.45
C GLY A 305 31.32 28.14 -8.46
N GLY A 306 30.75 29.22 -7.89
CA GLY A 306 31.46 30.18 -7.06
C GLY A 306 32.29 31.20 -7.85
#